data_AF-A0A410WSJ2-F1
#
_entry.id   AF-A0A410WSJ2-F1
#
_cell.length_a   1.000
_cell.length_b   1.000
_cell.length_c   1.000
_cell.angle_alpha   90.00
_cell.angle_beta   90.00
_cell.angle_gamma   90.00
#
_symmetry.space_group_name_H-M   'P 1'
#
loop_
_entity.id
_entity.type
_entity.pdbx_description
1 polymer ?
#
loop_
_entity_poly.entity_id
_entity_poly.type
_entity_poly.pdbx_seq_one_letter_code
_entity_poly.pdbx_strand_id
1 'polypeptide(L)'
;MMKLQRYAYMALALLLLVMAVPGGVFAADAATDTKIDAVLAADVSTSMNESDVNKVSYEAMKMFVDMASVQGDKIGVVAYTDQILREKALLKINNAGDKKDLKTFIDQLTRGPYTDVAVGLSEAVKVLESGAEQGHVPLIVLLTDGNNSLNPGKTQADSDKVLGEAVQKAKDKGIPVYTIGLNADGKLNKDKLESVSKETGGKLFVTSSAEDLPKILSEIYASHLKLKVVPLNGFTANGQFQDVKVTIPNGSVLEANISIMSGKPVEAKLLDPKGKEQNIPSDKIVYTSSNAYSLIKILNPAQGDWTLKIKGVPQEKIDINLVYNYDVQVVLDAQLPKTAKAGDSIAIKAHLESGGQKAADAGLYKNAKASLVVTDLDTKQASEAPLTLTDKGIEGSWKVADSHAYEVKVKVESANFTRESAPVSVSAKSGGASSSGEASGDKGVNWVKIGSWIAGLVVLLAAALFGLAFWKKANKGFFGQLVIEIKDEETGERTNPQYKKLSGFKGKVQLHQLLSLAPEFAETKGIVFKPGPNDTLLLFNESACTIEKGGRVFDAAKGKELKKNDRIRVTVPNIQKSVSLEYLK
;
A
#
# COMPACT_ATOMS: atom_id res chain seq x y z
N MET A 1 61.10 -1.85 -2.21
CA MET A 1 60.36 -2.53 -3.29
C MET A 1 59.45 -3.66 -2.81
N MET A 2 59.85 -4.53 -1.86
CA MET A 2 59.00 -5.66 -1.40
C MET A 2 57.65 -5.29 -0.76
N LYS A 3 57.53 -4.14 -0.07
CA LYS A 3 56.24 -3.73 0.53
C LYS A 3 55.20 -3.32 -0.53
N LEU A 4 55.62 -2.67 -1.60
CA LEU A 4 54.73 -2.22 -2.68
C LEU A 4 54.21 -3.40 -3.50
N GLN A 5 55.05 -4.42 -3.72
CA GLN A 5 54.62 -5.68 -4.34
C GLN A 5 53.60 -6.43 -3.48
N ARG A 6 53.74 -6.44 -2.15
CA ARG A 6 52.75 -7.06 -1.25
C ARG A 6 51.38 -6.40 -1.32
N TYR A 7 51.31 -5.07 -1.40
CA TYR A 7 50.04 -4.35 -1.59
C TYR A 7 49.45 -4.58 -2.99
N ALA A 8 50.29 -4.71 -4.02
CA ALA A 8 49.84 -5.04 -5.37
C ALA A 8 49.24 -6.46 -5.45
N TYR A 9 49.86 -7.45 -4.81
CA TYR A 9 49.32 -8.81 -4.74
C TYR A 9 48.05 -8.90 -3.88
N MET A 10 47.95 -8.11 -2.80
CA MET A 10 46.72 -8.02 -2.01
C MET A 10 45.58 -7.37 -2.80
N ALA A 11 45.86 -6.32 -3.58
CA ALA A 11 44.88 -5.66 -4.44
C ALA A 11 44.42 -6.58 -5.58
N LEU A 12 45.33 -7.35 -6.17
CA LEU A 12 45.01 -8.33 -7.21
C LEU A 12 44.18 -9.51 -6.66
N ALA A 13 44.49 -9.97 -5.44
CA ALA A 13 43.71 -11.01 -4.77
C ALA A 13 42.31 -10.51 -4.38
N LEU A 14 42.17 -9.25 -3.97
CA LEU A 14 40.87 -8.63 -3.70
C LEU A 14 40.04 -8.46 -4.99
N LEU A 15 40.69 -8.10 -6.11
CA LEU A 15 40.05 -7.97 -7.41
C LEU A 15 39.55 -9.33 -7.95
N LEU A 16 40.35 -10.38 -7.78
CA LEU A 16 39.97 -11.76 -8.12
C LEU A 16 38.83 -12.29 -7.23
N LEU A 17 38.80 -11.91 -5.95
CA LEU A 17 37.70 -12.27 -5.04
C LEU A 17 36.38 -11.60 -5.43
N VAL A 18 36.42 -10.36 -5.93
CA VAL A 18 35.24 -9.63 -6.45
C VAL A 18 34.73 -10.23 -7.77
N MET A 19 35.62 -10.76 -8.62
CA MET A 19 35.22 -11.46 -9.85
C MET A 19 34.77 -12.91 -9.62
N ALA A 20 35.09 -13.51 -8.48
CA ALA A 20 34.71 -14.88 -8.11
C ALA A 20 33.39 -14.96 -7.32
N VAL A 21 32.76 -13.83 -6.99
CA VAL A 21 31.35 -13.85 -6.55
C VAL A 21 30.53 -14.16 -7.80
N PRO A 22 29.91 -15.35 -7.93
CA PRO A 22 28.95 -15.57 -9.02
C PRO A 22 27.97 -14.41 -8.92
N GLY A 23 27.80 -13.68 -10.03
CA GLY A 23 26.92 -12.53 -10.10
C GLY A 23 25.55 -12.96 -9.60
N GLY A 24 25.32 -12.76 -8.30
CA GLY A 24 24.03 -12.68 -7.71
C GLY A 24 23.45 -11.47 -8.38
N VAL A 25 22.78 -11.70 -9.50
CA VAL A 25 21.64 -10.89 -9.88
C VAL A 25 20.87 -10.80 -8.56
N PHE A 26 20.96 -9.65 -7.90
CA PHE A 26 19.90 -9.25 -7.02
C PHE A 26 18.72 -9.21 -7.97
N ALA A 27 18.00 -10.33 -8.05
CA ALA A 27 16.63 -10.31 -8.44
C ALA A 27 16.07 -9.23 -7.51
N ALA A 28 15.72 -8.07 -8.09
CA ALA A 28 14.65 -7.31 -7.52
C ALA A 28 13.57 -8.36 -7.27
N ASP A 29 13.13 -8.51 -6.01
CA ASP A 29 11.99 -9.34 -5.67
C ASP A 29 10.83 -8.85 -6.54
N ALA A 30 10.70 -9.43 -7.73
CA ALA A 30 9.58 -9.28 -8.62
C ALA A 30 8.56 -10.32 -8.18
N ALA A 31 8.22 -10.31 -6.90
CA ALA A 31 7.00 -10.92 -6.40
C ALA A 31 5.94 -9.83 -6.47
N THR A 32 5.29 -9.70 -7.63
CA THR A 32 4.33 -8.63 -7.91
C THR A 32 2.89 -9.11 -7.77
N ASP A 33 2.60 -9.79 -6.66
CA ASP A 33 1.23 -9.78 -6.15
C ASP A 33 0.86 -8.31 -5.94
N THR A 34 -0.01 -7.77 -6.80
CA THR A 34 -0.32 -6.35 -6.87
C THR A 34 -0.97 -5.93 -5.56
N LYS A 35 -0.22 -5.23 -4.72
CA LYS A 35 -0.67 -4.81 -3.38
C LYS A 35 -1.47 -3.54 -3.46
N ILE A 36 -2.45 -3.42 -2.57
CA ILE A 36 -3.31 -2.24 -2.51
C ILE A 36 -2.83 -1.30 -1.40
N ASP A 37 -2.79 0.00 -1.70
CA ASP A 37 -2.77 1.05 -0.69
C ASP A 37 -4.17 1.69 -0.64
N ALA A 38 -4.99 1.33 0.35
CA ALA A 38 -6.37 1.80 0.46
C ALA A 38 -6.55 2.80 1.60
N VAL A 39 -7.33 3.85 1.37
CA VAL A 39 -7.89 4.67 2.46
C VAL A 39 -9.40 4.55 2.47
N LEU A 40 -9.93 4.18 3.64
CA LEU A 40 -11.37 4.13 3.91
C LEU A 40 -11.77 5.45 4.56
N ALA A 41 -12.45 6.30 3.80
CA ALA A 41 -12.93 7.59 4.25
C ALA A 41 -14.42 7.49 4.61
N ALA A 42 -14.75 7.58 5.90
CA ALA A 42 -16.11 7.46 6.39
C ALA A 42 -16.63 8.77 6.97
N ASP A 43 -17.78 9.17 6.48
CA ASP A 43 -18.58 10.24 7.04
C ASP A 43 -19.15 9.79 8.40
N VAL A 44 -18.75 10.49 9.45
CA VAL A 44 -19.24 10.26 10.81
C VAL A 44 -20.05 11.45 11.29
N SER A 45 -20.67 12.20 10.39
CA SER A 45 -21.54 13.31 10.76
C SER A 45 -22.86 12.86 11.41
N THR A 46 -23.61 13.83 11.90
CA THR A 46 -24.88 13.58 12.59
C THR A 46 -26.00 13.15 11.64
N SER A 47 -25.98 13.54 10.35
CA SER A 47 -26.96 13.08 9.35
C SER A 47 -26.90 11.57 9.15
N MET A 48 -25.70 11.00 9.31
CA MET A 48 -25.48 9.56 9.22
C MET A 48 -26.24 8.76 10.31
N ASN A 49 -26.80 9.40 11.34
CA ASN A 49 -27.76 8.74 12.24
C ASN A 49 -29.04 8.30 11.52
N GLU A 50 -29.43 9.00 10.45
CA GLU A 50 -30.58 8.69 9.61
C GLU A 50 -30.14 7.90 8.37
N SER A 51 -29.13 8.40 7.64
CA SER A 51 -28.67 7.82 6.37
C SER A 51 -27.95 6.48 6.55
N ASP A 52 -27.41 6.20 7.76
CA ASP A 52 -26.69 4.98 8.14
C ASP A 52 -27.07 4.48 9.55
N VAL A 53 -28.37 4.27 9.79
CA VAL A 53 -28.93 3.78 11.06
C VAL A 53 -28.26 2.49 11.54
N ASN A 54 -28.01 1.56 10.62
CA ASN A 54 -27.48 0.23 10.94
C ASN A 54 -25.94 0.16 10.91
N LYS A 55 -25.25 1.30 10.76
CA LYS A 55 -23.78 1.37 10.64
C LYS A 55 -23.22 0.49 9.51
N VAL A 56 -23.93 0.45 8.39
CA VAL A 56 -23.52 -0.18 7.14
C VAL A 56 -22.16 0.34 6.68
N SER A 57 -21.83 1.62 6.91
CA SER A 57 -20.48 2.15 6.62
C SER A 57 -19.39 1.42 7.40
N TYR A 58 -19.62 1.12 8.68
CA TYR A 58 -18.60 0.50 9.54
C TYR A 58 -18.45 -0.98 9.17
N GLU A 59 -19.55 -1.66 8.87
CA GLU A 59 -19.50 -3.03 8.34
C GLU A 59 -18.77 -3.09 6.99
N ALA A 60 -19.00 -2.13 6.10
CA ALA A 60 -18.29 -2.04 4.82
C ALA A 60 -16.79 -1.87 5.01
N MET A 61 -16.37 -0.98 5.93
CA MET A 61 -14.95 -0.80 6.23
C MET A 61 -14.31 -2.07 6.81
N LYS A 62 -14.98 -2.73 7.76
CA LYS A 62 -14.49 -3.98 8.36
C LYS A 62 -14.41 -5.10 7.32
N MET A 63 -15.40 -5.20 6.45
CA MET A 63 -15.42 -6.18 5.37
C MET A 63 -14.31 -5.91 4.34
N PHE A 64 -14.05 -4.65 4.00
CA PHE A 64 -12.93 -4.29 3.13
C PHE A 64 -11.59 -4.77 3.71
N VAL A 65 -11.38 -4.58 5.02
CA VAL A 65 -10.19 -5.07 5.75
C VAL A 65 -10.11 -6.60 5.72
N ASP A 66 -11.24 -7.30 5.85
CA ASP A 66 -11.29 -8.75 5.79
C ASP A 66 -10.93 -9.29 4.39
N MET A 67 -11.38 -8.62 3.33
CA MET A 67 -11.10 -8.99 1.93
C MET A 67 -9.65 -8.75 1.49
N ALA A 68 -8.96 -7.78 2.11
CA ALA A 68 -7.58 -7.45 1.80
C ALA A 68 -6.66 -8.69 1.82
N SER A 69 -5.57 -8.63 1.07
CA SER A 69 -4.55 -9.68 1.07
C SER A 69 -4.10 -9.99 2.50
N VAL A 70 -3.73 -11.26 2.72
CA VAL A 70 -3.24 -11.70 4.03
C VAL A 70 -1.92 -11.02 4.40
N GLN A 71 -1.19 -10.53 3.39
CA GLN A 71 0.07 -9.85 3.56
C GLN A 71 0.28 -8.80 2.46
N GLY A 72 0.87 -7.66 2.82
CA GLY A 72 1.40 -6.68 1.88
C GLY A 72 0.50 -5.47 1.65
N ASP A 73 -0.82 -5.65 1.60
CA ASP A 73 -1.77 -4.53 1.47
C ASP A 73 -1.63 -3.55 2.62
N LYS A 74 -1.89 -2.26 2.36
CA LYS A 74 -1.96 -1.22 3.38
C LYS A 74 -3.34 -0.62 3.44
N ILE A 75 -3.82 -0.39 4.64
CA ILE A 75 -5.12 0.23 4.85
C ILE A 75 -5.01 1.35 5.87
N GLY A 76 -5.51 2.52 5.51
CA GLY A 76 -5.72 3.67 6.37
C GLY A 76 -7.21 3.93 6.55
N VAL A 77 -7.57 4.64 7.62
CA VAL A 77 -8.95 5.01 7.91
C VAL A 77 -9.01 6.49 8.24
N VAL A 78 -9.91 7.21 7.58
CA VAL A 78 -10.19 8.63 7.82
C VAL A 78 -11.66 8.74 8.22
N ALA A 79 -11.95 9.19 9.44
CA ALA A 79 -13.30 9.48 9.90
C ALA A 79 -13.47 11.00 9.99
N TYR A 80 -14.42 11.54 9.24
CA TYR A 80 -14.55 12.98 9.04
C TYR A 80 -15.98 13.50 9.27
N THR A 81 -16.05 14.78 9.60
CA THR A 81 -17.26 15.64 9.63
C THR A 81 -17.01 16.82 8.69
N ASP A 82 -17.15 18.05 9.15
CA ASP A 82 -16.48 19.23 8.60
C ASP A 82 -14.96 19.27 8.88
N GLN A 83 -14.45 18.37 9.74
CA GLN A 83 -13.04 18.24 10.11
C GLN A 83 -12.67 16.75 10.28
N ILE A 84 -11.38 16.45 10.43
CA ILE A 84 -10.91 15.09 10.70
C ILE A 84 -11.08 14.80 12.19
N LEU A 85 -12.03 13.93 12.55
CA LEU A 85 -12.25 13.53 13.94
C LEU A 85 -11.24 12.48 14.39
N ARG A 86 -11.00 11.49 13.53
CA ARG A 86 -10.10 10.38 13.80
C ARG A 86 -9.43 9.95 12.50
N GLU A 87 -8.16 9.64 12.59
CA GLU A 87 -7.36 9.15 11.48
C GLU A 87 -6.47 8.00 11.96
N LYS A 88 -6.28 7.01 11.11
CA LYS A 88 -5.23 6.01 11.22
C LYS A 88 -4.48 5.97 9.89
N ALA A 89 -3.19 6.28 9.94
CA ALA A 89 -2.30 6.22 8.78
C ALA A 89 -2.27 4.81 8.17
N LEU A 90 -1.77 4.70 6.93
CA LEU A 90 -1.63 3.43 6.21
C LEU A 90 -0.88 2.39 7.06
N LEU A 91 -1.61 1.36 7.52
CA LEU A 91 -1.08 0.21 8.23
C LEU A 91 -0.86 -0.94 7.24
N LYS A 92 0.38 -1.41 7.11
CA LYS A 92 0.70 -2.61 6.32
C LYS A 92 0.19 -3.86 7.02
N ILE A 93 -0.69 -4.59 6.36
CA ILE A 93 -1.25 -5.86 6.81
C ILE A 93 -0.17 -6.94 6.63
N ASN A 94 0.25 -7.57 7.72
CA ASN A 94 1.17 -8.71 7.71
C ASN A 94 0.57 -9.95 8.37
N ASN A 95 -0.45 -9.77 9.21
CA ASN A 95 -1.11 -10.85 9.93
C ASN A 95 -2.55 -10.48 10.33
N ALA A 96 -3.28 -11.46 10.89
CA ALA A 96 -4.65 -11.27 11.36
C ALA A 96 -4.80 -10.25 12.50
N GLY A 97 -3.73 -10.01 13.29
CA GLY A 97 -3.69 -8.98 14.33
C GLY A 97 -3.80 -7.57 13.76
N ASP A 98 -3.08 -7.27 12.67
CA ASP A 98 -3.16 -5.95 12.01
C ASP A 98 -4.58 -5.64 11.52
N LYS A 99 -5.26 -6.67 10.95
CA LYS A 99 -6.67 -6.57 10.56
C LYS A 99 -7.56 -6.30 11.77
N LYS A 100 -7.36 -7.02 12.88
CA LYS A 100 -8.10 -6.83 14.13
C LYS A 100 -7.91 -5.41 14.69
N ASP A 101 -6.71 -4.85 14.60
CA ASP A 101 -6.40 -3.51 15.07
C ASP A 101 -7.09 -2.41 14.26
N LEU A 102 -7.27 -2.61 12.95
CA LEU A 102 -8.08 -1.71 12.11
C LEU A 102 -9.56 -1.82 12.44
N LYS A 103 -10.09 -3.04 12.58
CA LYS A 103 -11.50 -3.25 12.94
C LYS A 103 -11.85 -2.68 14.32
N THR A 104 -10.97 -2.86 15.30
CA THR A 104 -11.13 -2.28 16.64
C THR A 104 -11.11 -0.75 16.59
N PHE A 105 -10.27 -0.15 15.74
CA PHE A 105 -10.28 1.30 15.52
C PHE A 105 -11.61 1.78 14.90
N ILE A 106 -12.14 1.04 13.92
CA ILE A 106 -13.44 1.32 13.28
C ILE A 106 -14.59 1.25 14.31
N ASP A 107 -14.60 0.22 15.16
CA ASP A 107 -15.65 0.05 16.17
C ASP A 107 -15.68 1.18 17.23
N GLN A 108 -14.58 1.92 17.38
CA GLN A 108 -14.45 3.06 18.31
C GLN A 108 -14.82 4.41 17.69
N LEU A 109 -15.18 4.46 16.41
CA LEU A 109 -15.54 5.71 15.74
C LEU A 109 -16.87 6.26 16.26
N THR A 110 -16.84 7.52 16.66
CA THR A 110 -18.01 8.26 17.17
C THR A 110 -18.48 9.29 16.17
N ARG A 111 -19.78 9.58 16.18
CA ARG A 111 -20.34 10.63 15.32
C ARG A 111 -20.03 12.04 15.85
N GLY A 112 -20.02 13.03 14.96
CA GLY A 112 -19.88 14.44 15.28
C GLY A 112 -20.84 15.35 14.50
N PRO A 113 -20.89 16.64 14.82
CA PRO A 113 -21.72 17.61 14.11
C PRO A 113 -21.11 17.98 12.77
N TYR A 114 -21.93 18.53 11.88
CA TYR A 114 -21.53 19.05 10.56
C TYR A 114 -20.91 18.01 9.62
N THR A 115 -20.80 18.36 8.35
CA THR A 115 -20.33 17.47 7.28
C THR A 115 -19.72 18.28 6.16
N ASP A 116 -18.49 17.97 5.78
CA ASP A 116 -17.86 18.46 4.57
C ASP A 116 -17.09 17.34 3.86
N VAL A 117 -17.70 16.81 2.78
CA VAL A 117 -17.11 15.73 1.97
C VAL A 117 -15.74 16.12 1.40
N ALA A 118 -15.51 17.41 1.12
CA ALA A 118 -14.24 17.89 0.60
C ALA A 118 -13.09 17.64 1.58
N VAL A 119 -13.36 17.77 2.88
CA VAL A 119 -12.36 17.57 3.94
C VAL A 119 -11.97 16.10 4.04
N GLY A 120 -12.96 15.20 4.05
CA GLY A 120 -12.72 13.76 4.06
C GLY A 120 -11.91 13.28 2.86
N LEU A 121 -12.29 13.70 1.64
CA LEU A 121 -11.58 13.30 0.43
C LEU A 121 -10.16 13.90 0.39
N SER A 122 -9.99 15.17 0.77
CA SER A 122 -8.68 15.82 0.79
C SER A 122 -7.69 15.12 1.72
N GLU A 123 -8.13 14.74 2.91
CA GLU A 123 -7.28 14.01 3.85
C GLU A 123 -7.01 12.59 3.36
N ALA A 124 -7.98 11.90 2.78
CA ALA A 124 -7.76 10.56 2.22
C ALA A 124 -6.68 10.55 1.12
N VAL A 125 -6.69 11.54 0.23
CA VAL A 125 -5.64 11.73 -0.78
C VAL A 125 -4.28 11.99 -0.10
N LYS A 126 -4.24 12.86 0.91
CA LYS A 126 -3.02 13.18 1.66
C LYS A 126 -2.42 11.98 2.40
N VAL A 127 -3.26 11.14 3.02
CA VAL A 127 -2.83 9.92 3.68
C VAL A 127 -2.19 8.95 2.68
N LEU A 128 -2.80 8.76 1.50
CA LEU A 128 -2.22 7.92 0.44
C LEU A 128 -0.89 8.47 -0.05
N GLU A 129 -0.79 9.78 -0.29
CA GLU A 129 0.47 10.40 -0.71
C GLU A 129 1.59 10.21 0.30
N SER A 130 1.28 10.29 1.59
CA SER A 130 2.28 10.19 2.65
C SER A 130 2.85 8.77 2.83
N GLY A 131 2.13 7.74 2.40
CA GLY A 131 2.50 6.33 2.63
C GLY A 131 2.58 5.46 1.37
N ALA A 132 2.56 6.08 0.18
CA ALA A 132 2.67 5.40 -1.10
C ALA A 132 3.95 4.54 -1.18
N GLU A 133 3.80 3.30 -1.65
CA GLU A 133 4.92 2.38 -1.89
C GLU A 133 4.97 1.96 -3.35
N GLN A 134 6.19 1.84 -3.89
CA GLN A 134 6.39 1.45 -5.27
C GLN A 134 5.83 0.03 -5.50
N GLY A 135 5.07 -0.15 -6.58
CA GLY A 135 4.43 -1.43 -6.90
C GLY A 135 3.06 -1.64 -6.24
N HIS A 136 2.62 -0.73 -5.36
CA HIS A 136 1.27 -0.73 -4.82
C HIS A 136 0.34 0.12 -5.68
N VAL A 137 -0.93 -0.28 -5.77
CA VAL A 137 -1.98 0.44 -6.49
C VAL A 137 -2.91 1.14 -5.49
N PRO A 138 -2.96 2.49 -5.48
CA PRO A 138 -3.73 3.23 -4.49
C PRO A 138 -5.22 3.25 -4.80
N LEU A 139 -6.09 3.29 -3.79
CA LEU A 139 -7.53 3.58 -3.96
C LEU A 139 -8.13 4.26 -2.73
N ILE A 140 -9.22 4.99 -2.94
CA ILE A 140 -10.05 5.54 -1.85
C ILE A 140 -11.43 4.89 -1.92
N VAL A 141 -11.95 4.44 -0.78
CA VAL A 141 -13.37 4.11 -0.62
C VAL A 141 -14.01 5.17 0.27
N LEU A 142 -14.90 5.97 -0.29
CA LEU A 142 -15.61 7.05 0.38
C LEU A 142 -17.03 6.61 0.74
N LEU A 143 -17.39 6.63 2.02
CA LEU A 143 -18.70 6.21 2.54
C LEU A 143 -19.42 7.41 3.16
N THR A 144 -20.53 7.83 2.57
CA THR A 144 -21.26 9.06 2.95
C THR A 144 -22.67 9.07 2.34
N ASP A 145 -23.54 9.95 2.83
CA ASP A 145 -24.80 10.30 2.16
C ASP A 145 -24.63 11.42 1.10
N GLY A 146 -23.43 12.00 1.01
CA GLY A 146 -23.04 13.04 0.05
C GLY A 146 -23.53 14.45 0.39
N ASN A 147 -24.32 14.61 1.44
CA ASN A 147 -24.88 15.90 1.84
C ASN A 147 -23.91 16.63 2.77
N ASN A 148 -23.65 17.91 2.46
CA ASN A 148 -22.88 18.75 3.36
C ASN A 148 -23.80 19.45 4.35
N SER A 149 -23.35 19.52 5.60
CA SER A 149 -23.92 20.37 6.65
C SER A 149 -22.79 21.23 7.17
N LEU A 150 -22.57 22.40 6.58
CA LEU A 150 -21.36 23.18 6.81
C LEU A 150 -21.44 24.05 8.08
N ASN A 151 -20.29 24.26 8.71
CA ASN A 151 -20.17 25.23 9.81
C ASN A 151 -20.57 26.64 9.36
N PRO A 152 -21.10 27.47 10.28
CA PRO A 152 -21.31 28.89 10.03
C PRO A 152 -20.03 29.57 9.53
N GLY A 153 -20.10 30.22 8.37
CA GLY A 153 -18.97 30.93 7.75
C GLY A 153 -18.29 30.18 6.60
N LYS A 154 -18.67 28.92 6.31
CA LYS A 154 -18.25 28.20 5.09
C LYS A 154 -19.43 28.01 4.16
N THR A 155 -19.27 28.38 2.89
CA THR A 155 -20.32 28.22 1.87
C THR A 155 -20.17 26.90 1.12
N GLN A 156 -21.25 26.45 0.47
CA GLN A 156 -21.18 25.27 -0.40
C GLN A 156 -20.19 25.46 -1.55
N ALA A 157 -20.09 26.67 -2.10
CA ALA A 157 -19.12 27.00 -3.14
C ALA A 157 -17.65 26.86 -2.67
N ASP A 158 -17.37 27.20 -1.40
CA ASP A 158 -16.03 27.01 -0.82
C ASP A 158 -15.69 25.52 -0.69
N SER A 159 -16.65 24.70 -0.23
CA SER A 159 -16.50 23.25 -0.15
C SER A 159 -16.33 22.62 -1.53
N ASP A 160 -17.14 23.00 -2.52
CA ASP A 160 -17.08 22.47 -3.89
C ASP A 160 -15.76 22.79 -4.57
N LYS A 161 -15.19 23.98 -4.33
CA LYS A 161 -13.86 24.33 -4.84
C LYS A 161 -12.79 23.39 -4.28
N VAL A 162 -12.77 23.17 -2.96
CA VAL A 162 -11.80 22.27 -2.31
C VAL A 162 -12.02 20.83 -2.76
N LEU A 163 -13.28 20.41 -2.96
CA LEU A 163 -13.60 19.09 -3.48
C LEU A 163 -13.04 18.90 -4.89
N GLY A 164 -13.21 19.89 -5.77
CA GLY A 164 -12.65 19.87 -7.13
C GLY A 164 -11.12 19.78 -7.13
N GLU A 165 -10.45 20.51 -6.24
CA GLU A 165 -8.99 20.41 -6.06
C GLU A 165 -8.57 19.00 -5.59
N ALA A 166 -9.30 18.41 -4.66
CA ALA A 166 -9.04 17.04 -4.18
C ALA A 166 -9.26 15.98 -5.26
N VAL A 167 -10.35 16.10 -6.03
CA VAL A 167 -10.66 15.23 -7.19
C VAL A 167 -9.57 15.32 -8.25
N GLN A 168 -9.18 16.55 -8.62
CA GLN A 168 -8.12 16.75 -9.61
C GLN A 168 -6.80 16.15 -9.13
N LYS A 169 -6.46 16.35 -7.84
CA LYS A 169 -5.25 15.79 -7.25
C LYS A 169 -5.28 14.26 -7.22
N ALA A 170 -6.42 13.65 -6.88
CA ALA A 170 -6.60 12.19 -6.94
C ALA A 170 -6.38 11.67 -8.37
N LYS A 171 -6.97 12.35 -9.36
CA LYS A 171 -6.80 12.01 -10.78
C LYS A 171 -5.35 12.11 -11.26
N ASP A 172 -4.66 13.19 -10.92
CA ASP A 172 -3.25 13.40 -11.29
C ASP A 172 -2.32 12.34 -10.68
N LYS A 173 -2.70 11.78 -9.54
CA LYS A 173 -1.99 10.70 -8.85
C LYS A 173 -2.45 9.30 -9.24
N GLY A 174 -3.46 9.18 -10.11
CA GLY A 174 -4.03 7.88 -10.50
C GLY A 174 -4.71 7.15 -9.34
N ILE A 175 -5.33 7.89 -8.42
CA ILE A 175 -6.05 7.35 -7.25
C ILE A 175 -7.55 7.32 -7.60
N PRO A 176 -8.13 6.16 -7.94
CA PRO A 176 -9.57 6.03 -8.11
C PRO A 176 -10.30 6.20 -6.78
N VAL A 177 -11.42 6.92 -6.81
CA VAL A 177 -12.31 7.11 -5.66
C VAL A 177 -13.59 6.31 -5.90
N TYR A 178 -13.77 5.23 -5.18
CA TYR A 178 -15.02 4.48 -5.15
C TYR A 178 -15.94 5.09 -4.10
N THR A 179 -17.18 5.41 -4.45
CA THR A 179 -18.14 6.00 -3.53
C THR A 179 -19.21 4.97 -3.17
N ILE A 180 -19.46 4.80 -1.87
CA ILE A 180 -20.57 4.00 -1.33
C ILE A 180 -21.55 4.98 -0.68
N GLY A 181 -22.60 5.32 -1.44
CA GLY A 181 -23.68 6.18 -1.01
C GLY A 181 -24.63 5.47 -0.06
N LEU A 182 -24.74 5.95 1.17
CA LEU A 182 -25.67 5.41 2.17
C LEU A 182 -27.00 6.16 2.12
N ASN A 183 -28.08 5.43 1.88
CA ASN A 183 -29.37 6.01 1.49
C ASN A 183 -30.54 5.47 2.32
N ALA A 184 -30.35 5.19 3.61
CA ALA A 184 -31.43 4.66 4.46
C ALA A 184 -32.59 5.67 4.65
N ASP A 185 -32.32 6.98 4.53
CA ASP A 185 -33.29 8.06 4.68
C ASP A 185 -33.88 8.56 3.34
N GLY A 186 -33.39 8.05 2.21
CA GLY A 186 -33.82 8.43 0.86
C GLY A 186 -33.31 9.79 0.37
N LYS A 187 -32.39 10.45 1.07
CA LYS A 187 -31.91 11.81 0.73
C LYS A 187 -30.49 11.83 0.14
N LEU A 188 -29.98 10.71 -0.34
CA LEU A 188 -28.63 10.62 -0.92
C LEU A 188 -28.39 11.67 -2.01
N ASN A 189 -27.29 12.41 -1.91
CA ASN A 189 -26.80 13.24 -3.00
C ASN A 189 -26.03 12.40 -4.03
N LYS A 190 -26.78 11.67 -4.85
CA LYS A 190 -26.24 10.72 -5.83
C LYS A 190 -25.32 11.41 -6.84
N ASP A 191 -25.75 12.54 -7.41
CA ASP A 191 -25.05 13.20 -8.50
C ASP A 191 -23.64 13.68 -8.08
N LYS A 192 -23.52 14.21 -6.86
CA LYS A 192 -22.22 14.63 -6.31
C LYS A 192 -21.26 13.44 -6.16
N LEU A 193 -21.74 12.31 -5.64
CA LEU A 193 -20.91 11.11 -5.46
C LEU A 193 -20.57 10.41 -6.78
N GLU A 194 -21.48 10.48 -7.77
CA GLU A 194 -21.23 9.99 -9.12
C GLU A 194 -20.17 10.83 -9.83
N SER A 195 -20.20 12.17 -9.69
CA SER A 195 -19.18 13.06 -10.25
C SER A 195 -17.78 12.73 -9.72
N VAL A 196 -17.63 12.65 -8.38
CA VAL A 196 -16.35 12.34 -7.73
C VAL A 196 -15.78 10.99 -8.20
N SER A 197 -16.61 9.95 -8.22
CA SER A 197 -16.15 8.62 -8.62
C SER A 197 -15.81 8.53 -10.10
N LYS A 198 -16.65 9.08 -10.97
CA LYS A 198 -16.45 9.06 -12.43
C LYS A 198 -15.21 9.84 -12.85
N GLU A 199 -14.96 11.00 -12.26
CA GLU A 199 -13.82 11.87 -12.62
C GLU A 199 -12.47 11.28 -12.23
N THR A 200 -12.44 10.45 -11.17
CA THR A 200 -11.23 9.78 -10.66
C THR A 200 -11.04 8.37 -11.22
N GLY A 201 -11.99 7.86 -12.02
CA GLY A 201 -11.94 6.51 -12.58
C GLY A 201 -12.44 5.40 -11.63
N GLY A 202 -13.10 5.77 -10.54
CA GLY A 202 -13.84 4.86 -9.66
C GLY A 202 -15.29 4.64 -10.11
N LYS A 203 -16.10 4.10 -9.20
CA LYS A 203 -17.53 3.82 -9.43
C LYS A 203 -18.37 4.17 -8.20
N LEU A 204 -19.58 4.64 -8.45
CA LEU A 204 -20.62 4.82 -7.43
C LEU A 204 -21.38 3.52 -7.17
N PHE A 205 -21.56 3.21 -5.89
CA PHE A 205 -22.46 2.20 -5.37
C PHE A 205 -23.43 2.87 -4.40
N VAL A 206 -24.66 2.37 -4.33
CA VAL A 206 -25.68 2.86 -3.40
C VAL A 206 -26.25 1.68 -2.65
N THR A 207 -26.36 1.79 -1.33
CA THR A 207 -26.97 0.77 -0.49
C THR A 207 -27.54 1.37 0.79
N SER A 208 -28.50 0.66 1.38
CA SER A 208 -29.00 0.86 2.74
C SER A 208 -28.90 -0.41 3.58
N SER A 209 -28.27 -1.47 3.04
CA SER A 209 -28.24 -2.81 3.64
C SER A 209 -26.83 -3.38 3.67
N ALA A 210 -26.47 -4.02 4.79
CA ALA A 210 -25.22 -4.75 4.91
C ALA A 210 -25.16 -5.96 3.95
N GLU A 211 -26.30 -6.45 3.46
CA GLU A 211 -26.40 -7.61 2.56
C GLU A 211 -25.85 -7.32 1.15
N ASP A 212 -25.83 -6.05 0.72
CA ASP A 212 -25.30 -5.65 -0.59
C ASP A 212 -23.77 -5.52 -0.60
N LEU A 213 -23.17 -5.30 0.58
CA LEU A 213 -21.75 -5.00 0.73
C LEU A 213 -20.81 -6.04 0.11
N PRO A 214 -21.05 -7.36 0.25
CA PRO A 214 -20.17 -8.35 -0.35
C PRO A 214 -20.04 -8.20 -1.87
N LYS A 215 -21.16 -7.92 -2.54
CA LYS A 215 -21.19 -7.69 -3.99
C LYS A 215 -20.47 -6.39 -4.34
N ILE A 216 -20.80 -5.30 -3.63
CA ILE A 216 -20.19 -3.98 -3.84
C ILE A 216 -18.67 -4.06 -3.69
N LEU A 217 -18.17 -4.61 -2.58
CA LEU A 217 -16.74 -4.69 -2.30
C LEU A 217 -16.03 -5.65 -3.25
N SER A 218 -16.64 -6.79 -3.61
CA SER A 218 -16.09 -7.68 -4.64
C SER A 218 -15.93 -6.97 -5.98
N GLU A 219 -16.89 -6.13 -6.34
CA GLU A 219 -16.83 -5.33 -7.57
C GLU A 219 -15.75 -4.24 -7.49
N ILE A 220 -15.57 -3.59 -6.34
CA ILE A 220 -14.45 -2.64 -6.12
C ILE A 220 -13.10 -3.34 -6.31
N TYR A 221 -12.86 -4.46 -5.60
CA TYR A 221 -11.61 -5.22 -5.73
C TYR A 221 -11.39 -5.72 -7.16
N ALA A 222 -12.43 -6.26 -7.79
CA ALA A 222 -12.34 -6.77 -9.15
C ALA A 222 -12.06 -5.66 -10.16
N SER A 223 -12.76 -4.52 -10.06
CA SER A 223 -12.51 -3.36 -10.91
C SER A 223 -11.09 -2.82 -10.73
N HIS A 224 -10.65 -2.67 -9.48
CA HIS A 224 -9.36 -2.05 -9.15
C HIS A 224 -8.17 -2.92 -9.56
N LEU A 225 -8.25 -4.22 -9.29
CA LEU A 225 -7.21 -5.20 -9.63
C LEU A 225 -7.38 -5.78 -11.05
N LYS A 226 -8.33 -5.27 -11.83
CA LYS A 226 -8.68 -5.75 -13.18
C LYS A 226 -8.94 -7.26 -13.23
N LEU A 227 -9.63 -7.78 -12.22
CA LEU A 227 -10.05 -9.17 -12.08
C LEU A 227 -11.49 -9.33 -12.58
N LYS A 228 -11.87 -10.56 -12.94
CA LYS A 228 -13.25 -10.89 -13.31
C LYS A 228 -13.93 -11.64 -12.17
N VAL A 229 -15.15 -11.21 -11.82
CA VAL A 229 -16.00 -11.92 -10.87
C VAL A 229 -16.66 -13.09 -11.59
N VAL A 230 -16.49 -14.29 -11.05
CA VAL A 230 -17.10 -15.53 -11.54
C VAL A 230 -18.25 -15.90 -10.59
N PRO A 231 -19.52 -15.72 -11.00
CA PRO A 231 -20.63 -16.18 -10.19
C PRO A 231 -20.67 -17.71 -10.18
N LEU A 232 -20.87 -18.29 -9.01
CA LEU A 232 -21.12 -19.73 -8.84
C LEU A 232 -22.62 -19.97 -8.64
N ASN A 233 -23.03 -21.23 -8.75
CA ASN A 233 -24.42 -21.62 -8.57
C ASN A 233 -24.85 -21.38 -7.11
N GLY A 234 -25.59 -20.29 -6.89
CA GLY A 234 -26.32 -20.05 -5.65
C GLY A 234 -27.54 -20.97 -5.50
N PHE A 235 -28.12 -21.00 -4.30
CA PHE A 235 -29.27 -21.84 -4.00
C PHE A 235 -30.06 -21.31 -2.79
N THR A 236 -31.32 -21.75 -2.66
CA THR A 236 -32.09 -21.57 -1.43
C THR A 236 -31.75 -22.69 -0.45
N ALA A 237 -31.28 -22.34 0.74
CA ALA A 237 -30.84 -23.30 1.73
C ALA A 237 -32.02 -24.15 2.26
N ASN A 238 -31.76 -25.44 2.46
CA ASN A 238 -32.72 -26.39 3.02
C ASN A 238 -32.37 -26.86 4.46
N GLY A 239 -31.37 -26.23 5.09
CA GLY A 239 -30.86 -26.62 6.41
C GLY A 239 -29.84 -27.75 6.42
N GLN A 240 -29.52 -28.34 5.26
CA GLN A 240 -28.48 -29.37 5.08
C GLN A 240 -27.29 -28.81 4.29
N PHE A 241 -26.19 -29.55 4.27
CA PHE A 241 -25.07 -29.23 3.40
C PHE A 241 -25.44 -29.46 1.94
N GLN A 242 -25.20 -28.45 1.11
CA GLN A 242 -25.36 -28.48 -0.33
C GLN A 242 -24.01 -28.20 -1.00
N ASP A 243 -23.69 -28.99 -2.02
CA ASP A 243 -22.39 -28.97 -2.69
C ASP A 243 -22.38 -27.92 -3.81
N VAL A 244 -21.33 -27.12 -3.84
CA VAL A 244 -21.04 -26.11 -4.85
C VAL A 244 -19.65 -26.38 -5.41
N LYS A 245 -19.56 -26.48 -6.74
CA LYS A 245 -18.29 -26.74 -7.40
C LYS A 245 -17.48 -25.46 -7.57
N VAL A 246 -16.22 -25.49 -7.16
CA VAL A 246 -15.25 -24.41 -7.29
C VAL A 246 -14.11 -24.90 -8.17
N THR A 247 -14.02 -24.46 -9.42
CA THR A 247 -12.96 -24.89 -10.33
C THR A 247 -11.75 -23.98 -10.20
N ILE A 248 -10.56 -24.53 -9.96
CA ILE A 248 -9.29 -23.78 -10.03
C ILE A 248 -8.65 -24.05 -11.39
N PRO A 249 -8.56 -23.04 -12.28
CA PRO A 249 -8.30 -23.26 -13.71
C PRO A 249 -6.87 -23.74 -14.00
N ASN A 250 -5.88 -23.26 -13.25
CA ASN A 250 -4.47 -23.56 -13.47
C ASN A 250 -3.65 -23.36 -12.18
N GLY A 251 -2.36 -23.70 -12.21
CA GLY A 251 -1.48 -23.65 -11.05
C GLY A 251 -0.96 -22.25 -10.71
N SER A 252 -1.27 -21.24 -11.53
CA SER A 252 -0.81 -19.85 -11.36
C SER A 252 -1.75 -18.99 -10.50
N VAL A 253 -2.85 -19.56 -9.99
CA VAL A 253 -3.74 -18.88 -9.06
C VAL A 253 -3.04 -18.74 -7.71
N LEU A 254 -2.84 -17.50 -7.25
CA LEU A 254 -2.25 -17.22 -5.94
C LEU A 254 -3.30 -17.19 -4.83
N GLU A 255 -4.46 -16.59 -5.10
CA GLU A 255 -5.57 -16.56 -4.16
C GLU A 255 -6.88 -16.87 -4.90
N ALA A 256 -7.68 -17.75 -4.33
CA ALA A 256 -9.08 -17.93 -4.72
C ALA A 256 -9.97 -17.39 -3.61
N ASN A 257 -10.67 -16.28 -3.89
CA ASN A 257 -11.52 -15.57 -2.96
C ASN A 257 -12.98 -15.93 -3.22
N ILE A 258 -13.55 -16.74 -2.34
CA ILE A 258 -14.94 -17.16 -2.37
C ILE A 258 -15.71 -16.29 -1.40
N SER A 259 -16.70 -15.55 -1.92
CA SER A 259 -17.63 -14.75 -1.14
C SER A 259 -18.99 -15.43 -1.13
N ILE A 260 -19.46 -15.79 0.06
CA ILE A 260 -20.76 -16.41 0.29
C ILE A 260 -21.66 -15.35 0.95
N MET A 261 -22.73 -14.98 0.25
CA MET A 261 -23.69 -13.96 0.66
C MET A 261 -24.94 -14.63 1.19
N SER A 262 -25.37 -14.24 2.39
CA SER A 262 -26.54 -14.79 3.06
C SER A 262 -27.02 -13.82 4.15
N GLY A 263 -28.34 -13.64 4.30
CA GLY A 263 -28.92 -12.81 5.37
C GLY A 263 -28.74 -13.41 6.78
N LYS A 264 -28.24 -14.65 6.87
CA LYS A 264 -27.91 -15.38 8.10
C LYS A 264 -26.55 -16.05 8.01
N PRO A 265 -25.89 -16.33 9.16
CA PRO A 265 -24.66 -17.11 9.20
C PRO A 265 -24.81 -18.47 8.50
N VAL A 266 -23.74 -18.88 7.82
CA VAL A 266 -23.65 -20.19 7.13
C VAL A 266 -22.51 -21.01 7.72
N GLU A 267 -22.66 -22.33 7.70
CA GLU A 267 -21.57 -23.27 7.94
C GLU A 267 -20.95 -23.70 6.61
N ALA A 268 -19.62 -23.78 6.54
CA ALA A 268 -18.92 -24.17 5.32
C ALA A 268 -17.91 -25.30 5.59
N LYS A 269 -17.82 -26.23 4.64
CA LYS A 269 -16.75 -27.23 4.54
C LYS A 269 -16.16 -27.19 3.14
N LEU A 270 -14.91 -27.63 3.01
CA LEU A 270 -14.22 -27.61 1.72
C LEU A 270 -13.46 -28.91 1.52
N LEU A 271 -13.65 -29.51 0.35
CA LEU A 271 -12.90 -30.67 -0.09
C LEU A 271 -11.98 -30.26 -1.24
N ASP A 272 -10.74 -30.73 -1.18
CA ASP A 272 -9.77 -30.54 -2.25
C ASP A 272 -10.11 -31.38 -3.50
N PRO A 273 -9.40 -31.21 -4.63
CA PRO A 273 -9.67 -31.96 -5.85
C PRO A 273 -9.48 -33.47 -5.74
N LYS A 274 -8.89 -33.95 -4.64
CA LYS A 274 -8.73 -35.38 -4.33
C LYS A 274 -9.86 -35.89 -3.41
N GLY A 275 -10.83 -35.05 -3.09
CA GLY A 275 -11.95 -35.36 -2.20
C GLY A 275 -11.60 -35.32 -0.71
N LYS A 276 -10.44 -34.79 -0.33
CA LYS A 276 -10.03 -34.71 1.08
C LYS A 276 -10.57 -33.43 1.71
N GLU A 277 -11.32 -33.57 2.82
CA GLU A 277 -11.80 -32.45 3.62
C GLU A 277 -10.60 -31.65 4.20
N GLN A 278 -10.65 -30.33 4.06
CA GLN A 278 -9.64 -29.40 4.55
C GLN A 278 -10.10 -28.71 5.83
N ASN A 279 -9.15 -28.36 6.69
CA ASN A 279 -9.43 -27.55 7.87
C ASN A 279 -9.66 -26.09 7.47
N ILE A 280 -10.74 -25.52 7.98
CA ILE A 280 -11.12 -24.12 7.79
C ILE A 280 -11.44 -23.51 9.16
N PRO A 281 -10.65 -22.52 9.64
CA PRO A 281 -9.47 -21.93 9.00
C PRO A 281 -8.20 -22.80 9.11
N SER A 282 -7.18 -22.50 8.29
CA SER A 282 -5.82 -23.04 8.35
C SER A 282 -4.80 -22.06 7.75
N ASP A 283 -3.51 -22.38 7.78
CA ASP A 283 -2.45 -21.52 7.20
C ASP A 283 -2.62 -21.26 5.69
N LYS A 284 -3.34 -22.15 4.97
CA LYS A 284 -3.63 -21.99 3.54
C LYS A 284 -5.08 -21.57 3.26
N ILE A 285 -5.95 -21.58 4.26
CA ILE A 285 -7.36 -21.27 4.08
C ILE A 285 -7.80 -20.30 5.17
N VAL A 286 -7.95 -19.03 4.79
CA VAL A 286 -8.48 -18.01 5.70
C VAL A 286 -9.99 -18.01 5.61
N TYR A 287 -10.63 -18.06 6.77
CA TYR A 287 -12.07 -17.94 6.91
C TYR A 287 -12.41 -16.71 7.71
N THR A 288 -13.37 -15.94 7.22
CA THR A 288 -13.90 -14.80 7.95
C THR A 288 -15.40 -14.75 7.75
N SER A 289 -16.15 -14.57 8.83
CA SER A 289 -17.62 -14.51 8.78
C SER A 289 -18.12 -13.29 9.55
N SER A 290 -19.23 -12.75 9.07
CA SER A 290 -20.04 -11.75 9.75
C SER A 290 -21.50 -12.23 9.79
N ASN A 291 -22.43 -11.35 10.17
CA ASN A 291 -23.85 -11.66 10.11
C ASN A 291 -24.41 -11.69 8.68
N ALA A 292 -23.72 -11.06 7.71
CA ALA A 292 -24.21 -10.87 6.34
C ALA A 292 -23.38 -11.62 5.27
N TYR A 293 -22.23 -12.18 5.64
CA TYR A 293 -21.37 -12.88 4.70
C TYR A 293 -20.40 -13.88 5.36
N SER A 294 -19.91 -14.80 4.53
CA SER A 294 -18.73 -15.61 4.82
C SER A 294 -17.74 -15.52 3.67
N LEU A 295 -16.48 -15.26 3.98
CA LEU A 295 -15.36 -15.22 3.04
C LEU A 295 -14.45 -16.42 3.29
N ILE A 296 -14.16 -17.18 2.23
CA ILE A 296 -13.14 -18.21 2.22
C ILE A 296 -12.07 -17.80 1.22
N LYS A 297 -10.85 -17.59 1.70
CA LYS A 297 -9.68 -17.30 0.87
C LYS A 297 -8.75 -18.50 0.89
N ILE A 298 -8.52 -19.10 -0.27
CA ILE A 298 -7.62 -20.24 -0.46
C ILE A 298 -6.31 -19.71 -1.05
N LEU A 299 -5.20 -19.89 -0.34
CA LEU A 299 -3.86 -19.45 -0.73
C LEU A 299 -3.16 -20.57 -1.49
N ASN A 300 -2.60 -20.24 -2.66
CA ASN A 300 -1.94 -21.14 -3.60
C ASN A 300 -2.71 -22.46 -3.78
N PRO A 301 -3.99 -22.40 -4.21
CA PRO A 301 -4.84 -23.57 -4.33
C PRO A 301 -4.29 -24.57 -5.35
N ALA A 302 -4.48 -25.87 -5.07
CA ALA A 302 -4.24 -26.91 -6.07
C ALA A 302 -5.21 -26.75 -7.24
N GLN A 303 -4.69 -26.88 -8.48
CA GLN A 303 -5.51 -26.91 -9.69
C GLN A 303 -6.51 -28.06 -9.64
N GLY A 304 -7.73 -27.82 -10.13
CA GLY A 304 -8.80 -28.82 -10.25
C GLY A 304 -10.13 -28.37 -9.64
N ASP A 305 -11.09 -29.29 -9.62
CA ASP A 305 -12.42 -29.05 -9.08
C ASP A 305 -12.45 -29.30 -7.56
N TRP A 306 -12.62 -28.24 -6.80
CA TRP A 306 -12.87 -28.28 -5.36
C TRP A 306 -14.38 -28.37 -5.08
N THR A 307 -14.75 -28.99 -3.96
CA THR A 307 -16.16 -29.06 -3.52
C THR A 307 -16.34 -28.22 -2.26
N LEU A 308 -17.05 -27.11 -2.39
CA LEU A 308 -17.48 -26.27 -1.29
C LEU A 308 -18.86 -26.75 -0.82
N LYS A 309 -18.98 -27.17 0.44
CA LYS A 309 -20.25 -27.56 1.05
C LYS A 309 -20.74 -26.46 1.95
N ILE A 310 -21.95 -25.97 1.72
CA ILE A 310 -22.53 -24.88 2.50
C ILE A 310 -23.84 -25.35 3.11
N LYS A 311 -24.03 -25.04 4.39
CA LYS A 311 -25.27 -25.25 5.13
C LYS A 311 -25.75 -23.89 5.66
N GLY A 312 -26.85 -23.41 5.10
CA GLY A 312 -27.53 -22.20 5.55
C GLY A 312 -28.80 -22.48 6.33
N VAL A 313 -29.40 -21.42 6.88
CA VAL A 313 -30.72 -21.48 7.51
C VAL A 313 -31.79 -21.76 6.44
N PRO A 314 -32.76 -22.66 6.68
CA PRO A 314 -33.80 -22.96 5.69
C PRO A 314 -34.50 -21.72 5.14
N GLN A 315 -34.77 -21.71 3.83
CA GLN A 315 -35.38 -20.60 3.07
C GLN A 315 -34.48 -19.37 2.83
N GLU A 316 -33.26 -19.33 3.38
CA GLU A 316 -32.30 -18.27 3.05
C GLU A 316 -31.77 -18.45 1.63
N LYS A 317 -31.65 -17.33 0.90
CA LYS A 317 -31.01 -17.31 -0.40
C LYS A 317 -29.50 -17.17 -0.21
N ILE A 318 -28.74 -18.08 -0.83
CA ILE A 318 -27.28 -18.05 -0.82
C ILE A 318 -26.80 -17.72 -2.22
N ASP A 319 -26.10 -16.59 -2.35
CA ASP A 319 -25.39 -16.20 -3.57
C ASP A 319 -23.88 -16.36 -3.35
N ILE A 320 -23.16 -16.85 -4.36
CA ILE A 320 -21.73 -17.18 -4.21
C ILE A 320 -20.96 -16.60 -5.39
N ASN A 321 -19.93 -15.83 -5.07
CA ASN A 321 -19.02 -15.24 -6.05
C ASN A 321 -17.59 -15.71 -5.81
N LEU A 322 -16.85 -15.88 -6.90
CA LEU A 322 -15.45 -16.29 -6.89
C LEU A 322 -14.62 -15.28 -7.65
N VAL A 323 -13.50 -14.86 -7.05
CA VAL A 323 -12.51 -14.00 -7.69
C VAL A 323 -11.14 -14.65 -7.54
N TYR A 324 -10.42 -14.79 -8.64
CA TYR A 324 -9.05 -15.30 -8.63
C TYR A 324 -8.06 -14.14 -8.67
N ASN A 325 -7.04 -14.19 -7.83
CA ASN A 325 -5.87 -13.34 -7.94
C ASN A 325 -4.72 -14.11 -8.60
N TYR A 326 -4.02 -13.42 -9.51
CA TYR A 326 -2.86 -13.93 -10.26
C TYR A 326 -1.74 -12.90 -10.17
N ASP A 327 -0.51 -13.35 -9.89
CA ASP A 327 0.71 -12.58 -10.17
C ASP A 327 1.10 -12.84 -11.62
N VAL A 328 0.39 -12.18 -12.54
CA VAL A 328 0.64 -12.26 -13.98
C VAL A 328 0.72 -10.87 -14.57
N GLN A 329 1.79 -10.61 -15.32
CA GLN A 329 2.02 -9.37 -16.06
C GLN A 329 2.21 -9.67 -17.55
N VAL A 330 1.97 -8.66 -18.39
CA VAL A 330 2.30 -8.73 -19.83
C VAL A 330 3.58 -7.92 -20.05
N VAL A 331 4.62 -8.57 -20.55
CA VAL A 331 5.93 -7.95 -20.77
C VAL A 331 6.31 -8.03 -22.23
N LEU A 332 6.75 -6.91 -22.81
CA LEU A 332 7.30 -6.86 -24.17
C LEU A 332 8.70 -7.47 -24.18
N ASP A 333 8.96 -8.44 -25.07
CA ASP A 333 10.25 -9.15 -25.17
C ASP A 333 11.38 -8.26 -25.68
N ALA A 334 11.04 -7.29 -26.52
CA ALA A 334 12.00 -6.38 -27.15
C ALA A 334 11.51 -4.94 -26.97
N GLN A 335 12.46 -4.03 -26.76
CA GLN A 335 12.16 -2.61 -26.75
C GLN A 335 11.68 -2.21 -28.15
N LEU A 336 10.43 -1.74 -28.24
CA LEU A 336 9.92 -1.16 -29.49
C LEU A 336 10.80 0.05 -29.89
N PRO A 337 10.96 0.32 -31.20
CA PRO A 337 11.75 1.45 -31.65
C PRO A 337 11.16 2.77 -31.13
N LYS A 338 12.00 3.67 -30.60
CA LYS A 338 11.55 5.00 -30.16
C LYS A 338 11.10 5.88 -31.33
N THR A 339 11.62 5.62 -32.52
CA THR A 339 11.34 6.37 -33.75
C THR A 339 10.98 5.42 -34.88
N ALA A 340 9.97 5.76 -35.66
CA ALA A 340 9.54 5.03 -36.85
C ALA A 340 9.20 6.01 -37.98
N LYS A 341 8.81 5.50 -39.14
CA LYS A 341 8.21 6.28 -40.24
C LYS A 341 6.81 5.76 -40.54
N ALA A 342 5.95 6.63 -41.06
CA ALA A 342 4.68 6.20 -41.61
C ALA A 342 4.89 5.11 -42.68
N GLY A 343 4.14 4.02 -42.58
CA GLY A 343 4.28 2.83 -43.41
C GLY A 343 5.19 1.73 -42.84
N ASP A 344 6.02 2.03 -41.82
CA ASP A 344 6.89 1.02 -41.20
C ASP A 344 6.05 -0.09 -40.54
N SER A 345 6.56 -1.32 -40.63
CA SER A 345 5.98 -2.49 -39.96
C SER A 345 6.86 -2.89 -38.78
N ILE A 346 6.36 -2.71 -37.57
CA ILE A 346 7.06 -3.00 -36.31
C ILE A 346 6.60 -4.37 -35.80
N ALA A 347 7.55 -5.27 -35.54
CA ALA A 347 7.25 -6.55 -34.92
C ALA A 347 6.89 -6.37 -33.44
N ILE A 348 5.83 -7.03 -33.00
CA ILE A 348 5.39 -7.06 -31.61
C ILE A 348 5.66 -8.45 -31.06
N LYS A 349 6.44 -8.52 -29.97
CA LYS A 349 6.67 -9.74 -29.21
C LYS A 349 6.49 -9.45 -27.74
N ALA A 350 5.67 -10.24 -27.07
CA ALA A 350 5.41 -10.14 -25.65
C ALA A 350 5.21 -11.53 -25.04
N HIS A 351 5.25 -11.61 -23.73
CA HIS A 351 4.95 -12.83 -22.99
C HIS A 351 4.26 -12.48 -21.67
N LEU A 352 3.66 -13.50 -21.05
CA LEU A 352 3.20 -13.40 -19.67
C LEU A 352 4.37 -13.69 -18.73
N GLU A 353 4.57 -12.85 -17.72
CA GLU A 353 5.47 -13.11 -16.60
C GLU A 353 4.68 -13.41 -15.33
N SER A 354 5.23 -14.28 -14.49
CA SER A 354 4.76 -14.58 -13.13
C SER A 354 5.95 -14.70 -12.19
N GLY A 355 5.95 -14.01 -11.06
CA GLY A 355 7.11 -13.96 -10.16
C GLY A 355 8.38 -13.40 -10.82
N GLY A 356 8.23 -12.49 -11.79
CA GLY A 356 9.34 -11.90 -12.55
C GLY A 356 10.08 -12.87 -13.47
N GLN A 357 9.48 -14.02 -13.77
CA GLN A 357 9.99 -14.98 -14.74
C GLN A 357 8.93 -15.20 -15.81
N LYS A 358 9.35 -15.61 -17.01
CA LYS A 358 8.39 -16.03 -18.06
C LYS A 358 7.47 -17.10 -17.51
N ALA A 359 6.16 -16.87 -17.62
CA ALA A 359 5.15 -17.76 -17.09
C ALA A 359 5.28 -19.15 -17.73
N ALA A 360 5.59 -20.15 -16.89
CA ALA A 360 5.76 -21.53 -17.32
C ALA A 360 4.41 -22.25 -17.55
N ASP A 361 3.33 -21.73 -16.98
CA ASP A 361 2.00 -22.31 -17.04
C ASP A 361 1.32 -22.00 -18.38
N ALA A 362 1.35 -22.96 -19.30
CA ALA A 362 0.66 -22.87 -20.59
C ALA A 362 -0.87 -22.65 -20.43
N GLY A 363 -1.45 -23.00 -19.28
CA GLY A 363 -2.85 -22.76 -18.95
C GLY A 363 -3.24 -21.29 -18.86
N LEU A 364 -2.27 -20.37 -18.70
CA LEU A 364 -2.51 -18.93 -18.73
C LEU A 364 -2.77 -18.40 -20.15
N TYR A 365 -2.19 -19.04 -21.16
CA TYR A 365 -2.37 -18.68 -22.56
C TYR A 365 -3.62 -19.34 -23.16
N LYS A 366 -4.03 -20.48 -22.61
CA LYS A 366 -5.20 -21.24 -23.07
C LYS A 366 -6.49 -20.42 -22.90
N ASN A 367 -7.24 -20.25 -23.98
CA ASN A 367 -8.48 -19.47 -24.05
C ASN A 367 -8.34 -17.97 -23.74
N ALA A 368 -7.10 -17.45 -23.70
CA ALA A 368 -6.87 -16.02 -23.66
C ALA A 368 -7.00 -15.41 -25.07
N LYS A 369 -7.21 -14.09 -25.13
CA LYS A 369 -7.12 -13.27 -26.34
C LYS A 369 -6.05 -12.22 -26.12
N ALA A 370 -5.20 -12.00 -27.11
CA ALA A 370 -4.21 -10.95 -27.08
C ALA A 370 -4.51 -9.91 -28.17
N SER A 371 -4.30 -8.65 -27.83
CA SER A 371 -4.48 -7.53 -28.74
C SER A 371 -3.39 -6.49 -28.51
N LEU A 372 -3.09 -5.76 -29.58
CA LEU A 372 -2.28 -4.56 -29.55
C LEU A 372 -3.20 -3.36 -29.42
N VAL A 373 -3.00 -2.55 -28.40
CA VAL A 373 -3.69 -1.28 -28.20
C VAL A 373 -2.73 -0.16 -28.61
N VAL A 374 -3.10 0.61 -29.64
CA VAL A 374 -2.33 1.74 -30.15
C VAL A 374 -3.14 3.01 -29.96
N THR A 375 -2.64 3.92 -29.12
CA THR A 375 -3.21 5.25 -28.93
C THR A 375 -2.41 6.26 -29.74
N ASP A 376 -3.05 6.88 -30.71
CA ASP A 376 -2.51 8.05 -31.41
C ASP A 376 -2.57 9.26 -30.45
N LEU A 377 -1.40 9.77 -30.09
CA LEU A 377 -1.28 10.86 -29.12
C LEU A 377 -1.59 12.22 -29.72
N ASP A 378 -1.62 12.34 -31.04
CA ASP A 378 -1.93 13.56 -31.76
C ASP A 378 -3.45 13.70 -31.94
N THR A 379 -4.13 12.62 -32.36
CA THR A 379 -5.59 12.61 -32.53
C THR A 379 -6.37 12.21 -31.28
N LYS A 380 -5.67 11.67 -30.26
CA LYS A 380 -6.24 11.07 -29.04
C LYS A 380 -7.15 9.86 -29.29
N GLN A 381 -7.06 9.23 -30.47
CA GLN A 381 -7.83 8.04 -30.79
C GLN A 381 -7.05 6.77 -30.46
N ALA A 382 -7.74 5.79 -29.86
CA ALA A 382 -7.20 4.45 -29.62
C ALA A 382 -7.76 3.45 -30.64
N SER A 383 -6.90 2.54 -31.09
CA SER A 383 -7.25 1.41 -31.95
C SER A 383 -6.76 0.11 -31.34
N GLU A 384 -7.48 -0.98 -31.61
CA GLU A 384 -7.15 -2.31 -31.09
C GLU A 384 -7.08 -3.30 -32.25
N ALA A 385 -5.98 -4.04 -32.34
CA ALA A 385 -5.74 -5.05 -33.37
C ALA A 385 -5.41 -6.41 -32.73
N PRO A 386 -5.92 -7.54 -33.24
CA PRO A 386 -5.64 -8.85 -32.67
C PRO A 386 -4.15 -9.22 -32.82
N LEU A 387 -3.59 -9.85 -31.79
CA LEU A 387 -2.27 -10.49 -31.81
C LEU A 387 -2.45 -12.01 -31.73
N THR A 388 -1.44 -12.74 -32.18
CA THR A 388 -1.42 -14.20 -32.14
C THR A 388 -0.87 -14.67 -30.79
N LEU A 389 -1.65 -15.47 -30.07
CA LEU A 389 -1.20 -16.20 -28.89
C LEU A 389 -0.58 -17.54 -29.29
N THR A 390 0.56 -17.85 -28.69
CA THR A 390 1.24 -19.14 -28.77
C THR A 390 1.42 -19.70 -27.36
N ASP A 391 1.80 -20.97 -27.25
CA ASP A 391 2.02 -21.62 -25.95
C ASP A 391 3.14 -21.00 -25.10
N LYS A 392 3.94 -20.08 -25.68
CA LYS A 392 5.13 -19.48 -25.03
C LYS A 392 5.19 -17.96 -25.12
N GLY A 393 4.18 -17.32 -25.71
CA GLY A 393 4.23 -15.88 -25.95
C GLY A 393 3.15 -15.36 -26.88
N ILE A 394 3.25 -14.07 -27.18
CA ILE A 394 2.33 -13.26 -27.95
C ILE A 394 3.13 -12.63 -29.07
N GLU A 395 2.68 -12.82 -30.30
CA GLU A 395 3.37 -12.33 -31.49
C GLU A 395 2.42 -11.61 -32.43
N GLY A 396 2.93 -10.61 -33.13
CA GLY A 396 2.23 -9.94 -34.22
C GLY A 396 3.04 -8.83 -34.83
N SER A 397 2.39 -7.95 -35.57
CA SER A 397 3.03 -6.79 -36.17
C SER A 397 2.07 -5.62 -36.21
N TRP A 398 2.64 -4.42 -36.17
CA TRP A 398 1.92 -3.17 -36.26
C TRP A 398 2.45 -2.35 -37.42
N LYS A 399 1.54 -1.90 -38.29
CA LYS A 399 1.86 -0.95 -39.35
C LYS A 399 1.58 0.46 -38.87
N VAL A 400 2.60 1.31 -38.86
CA VAL A 400 2.48 2.73 -38.51
C VAL A 400 1.69 3.44 -39.60
N ALA A 401 0.53 4.02 -39.26
CA ALA A 401 -0.37 4.60 -40.25
C ALA A 401 0.13 5.97 -40.74
N ASP A 402 0.35 6.89 -39.79
CA ASP A 402 0.62 8.30 -40.06
C ASP A 402 1.90 8.78 -39.36
N SER A 403 2.34 9.98 -39.71
CA SER A 403 3.55 10.59 -39.11
C SER A 403 3.24 11.24 -37.76
N HIS A 404 2.65 10.48 -36.83
CA HIS A 404 2.22 10.96 -35.51
C HIS A 404 3.07 10.40 -34.37
N ALA A 405 2.76 10.79 -33.13
CA ALA A 405 3.27 10.13 -31.94
C ALA A 405 2.25 9.09 -31.45
N TYR A 406 2.73 7.92 -31.04
CA TYR A 406 1.88 6.80 -30.61
C TYR A 406 2.31 6.30 -29.24
N GLU A 407 1.34 5.83 -28.45
CA GLU A 407 1.53 4.99 -27.28
C GLU A 407 1.03 3.58 -27.58
N VAL A 408 1.86 2.57 -27.32
CA VAL A 408 1.59 1.17 -27.66
C VAL A 408 1.56 0.31 -26.40
N LYS A 409 0.56 -0.56 -26.27
CA LYS A 409 0.43 -1.57 -25.21
C LYS A 409 0.02 -2.91 -25.79
N VAL A 410 0.45 -4.00 -25.16
CA VAL A 410 -0.11 -5.34 -25.40
C VAL A 410 -1.11 -5.62 -24.30
N LYS A 411 -2.32 -6.03 -24.69
CA LYS A 411 -3.41 -6.38 -23.79
C LYS A 411 -3.70 -7.87 -23.92
N VAL A 412 -3.89 -8.53 -22.78
CA VAL A 412 -4.27 -9.94 -22.69
C VAL A 412 -5.52 -10.06 -21.85
N GLU A 413 -6.56 -10.64 -22.43
CA GLU A 413 -7.84 -10.90 -21.79
C GLU A 413 -8.07 -12.41 -21.67
N SER A 414 -8.35 -12.88 -20.47
CA SER A 414 -8.80 -14.26 -20.22
C SER A 414 -10.21 -14.25 -19.63
N ALA A 415 -10.76 -15.43 -19.32
CA ALA A 415 -12.01 -15.54 -18.56
C ALA A 415 -11.90 -14.97 -17.14
N ASN A 416 -10.68 -14.89 -16.58
CA ASN A 416 -10.47 -14.60 -15.17
C ASN A 416 -9.79 -13.25 -14.90
N PHE A 417 -9.06 -12.70 -15.87
CA PHE A 417 -8.32 -11.44 -15.69
C PHE A 417 -8.20 -10.64 -17.00
N THR A 418 -7.79 -9.38 -16.86
CA THR A 418 -7.29 -8.55 -17.95
C THR A 418 -5.98 -7.88 -17.52
N ARG A 419 -4.96 -7.99 -18.36
CA ARG A 419 -3.62 -7.43 -18.12
C ARG A 419 -3.13 -6.67 -19.33
N GLU A 420 -2.41 -5.59 -19.08
CA GLU A 420 -1.81 -4.74 -20.10
C GLU A 420 -0.33 -4.57 -19.80
N SER A 421 0.49 -4.47 -20.83
CA SER A 421 1.89 -4.14 -20.68
C SER A 421 2.07 -2.68 -20.28
N ALA A 422 3.26 -2.35 -19.79
CA ALA A 422 3.68 -0.95 -19.68
C ALA A 422 3.55 -0.25 -21.06
N PRO A 423 3.10 1.01 -21.10
CA PRO A 423 3.05 1.80 -22.34
C PRO A 423 4.45 2.01 -22.90
N VAL A 424 4.57 1.92 -24.23
CA VAL A 424 5.79 2.30 -24.95
C VAL A 424 5.48 3.38 -25.98
N SER A 425 6.22 4.48 -25.93
CA SER A 425 6.07 5.58 -26.89
C SER A 425 6.87 5.34 -28.16
N VAL A 426 6.23 5.52 -29.32
CA VAL A 426 6.85 5.43 -30.65
C VAL A 426 6.53 6.71 -31.42
N SER A 427 7.54 7.46 -31.84
CA SER A 427 7.36 8.68 -32.64
C SER A 427 7.60 8.43 -34.12
N ALA A 428 6.60 8.69 -34.95
CA ALA A 428 6.69 8.63 -36.41
C ALA A 428 6.84 10.00 -37.09
N LYS A 429 7.02 11.06 -36.30
CA LYS A 429 7.16 12.43 -36.80
C LYS A 429 8.49 12.58 -37.55
N SER A 430 8.44 13.11 -38.77
CA SER A 430 9.65 13.48 -39.51
C SER A 430 10.39 14.57 -38.73
N GLY A 431 11.67 14.32 -38.43
CA GLY A 431 12.42 15.09 -37.45
C GLY A 431 12.45 16.60 -37.73
N GLY A 432 11.79 17.38 -36.87
CA GLY A 432 12.32 18.67 -36.43
C GLY A 432 13.35 18.39 -35.35
N ALA A 433 14.58 18.84 -35.55
CA ALA A 433 15.62 18.78 -34.53
C ALA A 433 15.14 19.48 -33.25
N SER A 434 14.90 18.72 -32.18
CA SER A 434 15.22 19.22 -30.84
C SER A 434 16.68 18.85 -30.60
N SER A 435 17.52 19.87 -30.63
CA SER A 435 18.93 19.81 -30.29
C SER A 435 19.14 19.17 -28.91
N SER A 436 19.72 17.98 -28.90
CA SER A 436 20.87 17.68 -28.06
C SER A 436 21.76 16.71 -28.84
N GLY A 437 22.89 17.23 -29.34
CA GLY A 437 24.00 16.38 -29.83
C GLY A 437 24.42 15.40 -28.72
N GLU A 438 24.94 14.22 -29.03
CA GLU A 438 26.04 13.99 -29.96
C GLU A 438 25.81 12.74 -30.82
N ALA A 439 26.29 12.85 -32.07
CA ALA A 439 26.34 11.78 -33.04
C ALA A 439 27.33 10.67 -32.62
N SER A 440 26.99 9.45 -33.02
CA SER A 440 27.89 8.30 -33.03
C SER A 440 29.08 8.55 -33.96
N GLY A 441 30.28 8.25 -33.46
CA GLY A 441 31.47 8.08 -34.27
C GLY A 441 32.20 6.84 -33.77
N ASP A 442 32.22 5.79 -34.60
CA ASP A 442 33.09 4.64 -34.40
C ASP A 442 34.56 5.10 -34.45
N LYS A 443 35.20 5.16 -33.28
CA LYS A 443 36.66 5.16 -33.09
C LYS A 443 36.96 4.54 -31.73
N GLY A 444 37.75 3.45 -31.75
CA GLY A 444 38.61 2.88 -30.70
C GLY A 444 38.26 3.15 -29.23
N VAL A 445 38.11 2.06 -28.47
CA VAL A 445 37.91 2.04 -27.01
C VAL A 445 38.72 3.13 -26.29
N ASN A 446 38.03 4.20 -25.90
CA ASN A 446 38.62 5.33 -25.19
C ASN A 446 38.62 5.01 -23.68
N TRP A 447 39.76 4.48 -23.19
CA TRP A 447 40.00 4.10 -21.80
C TRP A 447 39.74 5.24 -20.78
N VAL A 448 39.74 6.51 -21.20
CA VAL A 448 39.45 7.66 -20.34
C VAL A 448 37.95 7.77 -20.03
N LYS A 449 37.06 7.44 -20.99
CA LYS A 449 35.60 7.43 -20.76
C LYS A 449 35.17 6.26 -19.86
N ILE A 450 35.83 5.10 -19.97
CA ILE A 450 35.63 3.95 -19.06
C ILE A 450 36.12 4.30 -17.64
N GLY A 451 37.28 4.96 -17.52
CA GLY A 451 37.78 5.44 -16.23
C GLY A 451 36.84 6.45 -15.55
N SER A 452 36.23 7.35 -16.31
CA SER A 452 35.24 8.31 -15.79
C SER A 452 33.92 7.66 -15.36
N TRP A 453 33.45 6.64 -16.09
CA TRP A 453 32.28 5.85 -15.70
C TRP A 453 32.54 5.05 -14.42
N ILE A 454 33.72 4.42 -14.30
CA ILE A 454 34.12 3.69 -13.09
C ILE A 454 34.25 4.65 -11.90
N ALA A 455 34.84 5.83 -12.09
CA ALA A 455 34.90 6.85 -11.04
C ALA A 455 33.50 7.34 -10.62
N GLY A 456 32.59 7.56 -11.56
CA GLY A 456 31.20 7.91 -11.29
C GLY A 456 30.44 6.81 -10.53
N LEU A 457 30.66 5.54 -10.93
CA LEU A 457 30.06 4.37 -10.27
C LEU A 457 30.59 4.21 -8.84
N VAL A 458 31.88 4.46 -8.60
CA VAL A 458 32.49 4.44 -7.26
C VAL A 458 31.94 5.56 -6.38
N VAL A 459 31.74 6.77 -6.93
CA VAL A 459 31.12 7.89 -6.19
C VAL A 459 29.66 7.60 -5.86
N LEU A 460 28.90 7.00 -6.78
CA LEU A 460 27.52 6.58 -6.55
C LEU A 460 27.43 5.46 -5.51
N LEU A 461 28.33 4.48 -5.55
CA LEU A 461 28.42 3.41 -4.55
C LEU A 461 28.81 3.96 -3.18
N ALA A 462 29.75 4.91 -3.12
CA ALA A 462 30.10 5.60 -1.89
C ALA A 462 28.92 6.42 -1.34
N ALA A 463 28.17 7.11 -2.19
CA ALA A 463 26.96 7.85 -1.80
C ALA A 463 25.84 6.91 -1.32
N ALA A 464 25.63 5.77 -1.99
CA ALA A 464 24.66 4.76 -1.61
C ALA A 464 25.03 4.08 -0.28
N LEU A 465 26.31 3.75 -0.07
CA LEU A 465 26.82 3.21 1.20
C LEU A 465 26.73 4.24 2.32
N PHE A 466 26.99 5.51 2.03
CA PHE A 466 26.83 6.61 2.97
C PHE A 466 25.35 6.81 3.34
N GLY A 467 24.45 6.74 2.36
CA GLY A 467 23.00 6.76 2.55
C GLY A 467 22.49 5.58 3.38
N LEU A 468 22.94 4.36 3.09
CA LEU A 468 22.64 3.16 3.88
C LEU A 468 23.15 3.25 5.32
N ALA A 469 24.34 3.82 5.54
CA ALA A 469 24.86 4.06 6.88
C ALA A 469 24.00 5.07 7.64
N PHE A 470 23.54 6.13 6.98
CA PHE A 470 22.64 7.12 7.56
C PHE A 470 21.25 6.53 7.87
N TRP A 471 20.72 5.70 6.97
CA TRP A 471 19.45 4.99 7.15
C TRP A 471 19.51 3.98 8.29
N LYS A 472 20.58 3.18 8.39
CA LYS A 472 20.83 2.29 9.54
C LYS A 472 20.93 3.06 10.86
N LYS A 473 21.54 4.25 10.85
CA LYS A 473 21.64 5.12 12.04
C LYS A 473 20.29 5.72 12.43
N ALA A 474 19.46 6.12 11.46
CA ALA A 474 18.13 6.67 11.68
C ALA A 474 17.11 5.61 12.15
N ASN A 475 17.25 4.37 11.68
CA ASN A 475 16.35 3.25 12.03
C ASN A 475 16.84 2.38 13.19
N LYS A 476 17.94 2.74 13.85
CA LYS A 476 18.42 2.01 15.03
C LYS A 476 17.40 2.17 16.17
N GLY A 477 16.90 1.05 16.69
CA GLY A 477 15.98 1.03 17.81
C GLY A 477 16.66 1.33 19.15
N PHE A 478 15.87 1.74 20.13
CA PHE A 478 16.30 1.83 21.52
C PHE A 478 15.99 0.54 22.28
N PHE A 479 16.74 0.30 23.35
CA PHE A 479 16.51 -0.77 24.31
C PHE A 479 16.25 -0.18 25.70
N GLY A 480 15.58 -0.94 26.57
CA GLY A 480 15.28 -0.51 27.93
C GLY A 480 14.13 0.50 28.08
N GLN A 481 14.09 1.13 29.25
CA GLN A 481 13.08 2.10 29.66
C GLN A 481 13.72 3.21 30.52
N LEU A 482 13.14 4.40 30.48
CA LEU A 482 13.47 5.48 31.42
C LEU A 482 12.39 5.56 32.49
N VAL A 483 12.81 5.60 33.75
CA VAL A 483 11.94 5.98 34.86
C VAL A 483 12.07 7.48 35.04
N ILE A 484 10.93 8.17 35.04
CA ILE A 484 10.85 9.63 35.11
C ILE A 484 10.10 10.03 36.37
N GLU A 485 10.72 10.88 37.17
CA GLU A 485 10.09 11.53 38.34
C GLU A 485 10.28 13.04 38.20
N ILE A 486 9.21 13.79 38.39
CA ILE A 486 9.25 15.25 38.39
C ILE A 486 9.16 15.69 39.85
N LYS A 487 10.07 16.58 40.25
CA LYS A 487 10.08 17.22 41.56
C LYS A 487 9.83 18.71 41.38
N ASP A 488 8.90 19.24 42.17
CA ASP A 488 8.78 20.68 42.38
C ASP A 488 9.84 21.12 43.42
N GLU A 489 10.71 22.05 43.03
CA GLU A 489 11.81 22.50 43.90
C GLU A 489 11.36 23.50 44.96
N GLU A 490 10.18 24.12 44.81
CA GLU A 490 9.60 25.04 45.79
C GLU A 490 8.86 24.26 46.89
N THR A 491 7.95 23.36 46.49
CA THR A 491 7.12 22.61 47.44
C THR A 491 7.78 21.32 47.94
N GLY A 492 8.77 20.82 47.20
CA GLY A 492 9.42 19.53 47.46
C GLY A 492 8.58 18.32 47.01
N GLU A 493 7.38 18.53 46.48
CA GLU A 493 6.48 17.48 46.02
C GLU A 493 7.06 16.71 44.83
N ARG A 494 6.81 15.40 44.78
CA ARG A 494 7.27 14.52 43.70
C ARG A 494 6.12 13.79 43.06
N THR A 495 6.14 13.69 41.74
CA THR A 495 5.22 12.81 41.02
C THR A 495 5.58 11.35 41.25
N ASN A 496 4.59 10.46 41.13
CA ASN A 496 4.84 9.03 41.07
C ASN A 496 5.77 8.67 39.88
N PRO A 497 6.65 7.66 40.03
CA PRO A 497 7.56 7.25 38.96
C PRO A 497 6.81 6.81 37.71
N GLN A 498 7.15 7.41 36.56
CA GLN A 498 6.58 7.05 35.26
C GLN A 498 7.57 6.21 34.45
N TYR A 499 7.14 5.02 34.04
CA TYR A 499 7.94 4.12 33.21
C TYR A 499 7.69 4.39 31.73
N LYS A 500 8.72 4.86 31.02
CA LYS A 500 8.68 5.14 29.58
C LYS A 500 9.53 4.12 28.84
N LYS A 501 8.87 3.13 28.21
CA LYS A 501 9.54 2.13 27.35
C LYS A 501 10.15 2.83 26.14
N LEU A 502 11.43 2.58 25.86
CA LEU A 502 12.11 3.21 24.74
C LEU A 502 11.97 2.43 23.43
N SER A 503 11.55 1.16 23.48
CA SER A 503 11.41 0.29 22.30
C SER A 503 10.46 0.81 21.21
N GLY A 504 9.53 1.71 21.56
CA GLY A 504 8.64 2.37 20.61
C GLY A 504 9.28 3.49 19.79
N PHE A 505 10.50 3.92 20.13
CA PHE A 505 11.21 5.00 19.46
C PHE A 505 12.34 4.47 18.56
N LYS A 506 12.71 5.22 17.52
CA LYS A 506 13.81 4.90 16.59
C LYS A 506 14.66 6.14 16.33
N GLY A 507 15.99 5.95 16.23
CA GLY A 507 16.95 7.00 15.87
C GLY A 507 17.25 8.03 16.97
N LYS A 508 16.25 8.81 17.39
CA LYS A 508 16.36 9.79 18.49
C LYS A 508 15.02 9.97 19.21
N VAL A 509 15.06 10.34 20.50
CA VAL A 509 13.88 10.75 21.27
C VAL A 509 14.24 11.95 22.15
N GLN A 510 13.34 12.92 22.26
CA GLN A 510 13.52 14.11 23.09
C GLN A 510 12.96 13.87 24.49
N LEU A 511 13.56 14.49 25.52
CA LEU A 511 13.00 14.43 26.88
C LEU A 511 11.57 15.00 26.91
N HIS A 512 11.31 16.07 26.16
CA HIS A 512 9.97 16.67 26.05
C HIS A 512 8.90 15.67 25.55
N GLN A 513 9.26 14.80 24.60
CA GLN A 513 8.37 13.74 24.12
C GLN A 513 8.07 12.70 25.21
N LEU A 514 9.07 12.37 26.04
CA LEU A 514 8.89 11.44 27.16
C LEU A 514 8.04 12.05 28.29
N LEU A 515 8.06 13.38 28.42
CA LEU A 515 7.21 14.19 29.29
C LEU A 515 5.84 14.52 28.66
N SER A 516 5.39 13.70 27.70
CA SER A 516 4.08 13.81 27.06
C SER A 516 3.82 15.17 26.39
N LEU A 517 4.88 15.86 25.95
CA LEU A 517 4.81 17.16 25.27
C LEU A 517 4.15 18.29 26.09
N ALA A 518 4.14 18.18 27.42
CA ALA A 518 3.58 19.21 28.29
C ALA A 518 4.26 20.57 28.04
N PRO A 519 3.49 21.67 27.81
CA PRO A 519 4.05 22.97 27.41
C PRO A 519 5.08 23.53 28.38
N GLU A 520 4.89 23.32 29.69
CA GLU A 520 5.82 23.78 30.74
C GLU A 520 7.24 23.20 30.60
N PHE A 521 7.39 22.02 29.98
CA PHE A 521 8.70 21.38 29.77
C PHE A 521 9.29 21.60 28.38
N ALA A 522 8.82 22.61 27.63
CA ALA A 522 9.28 22.88 26.27
C ALA A 522 10.81 23.05 26.15
N GLU A 523 11.47 23.57 27.19
CA GLU A 523 12.93 23.74 27.24
C GLU A 523 13.71 22.41 27.21
N THR A 524 13.06 21.31 27.60
CA THR A 524 13.66 19.97 27.56
C THR A 524 13.74 19.39 26.14
N LYS A 525 13.21 20.10 25.12
CA LYS A 525 13.30 19.71 23.70
C LYS A 525 14.74 19.58 23.20
N GLY A 526 15.66 20.37 23.74
CA GLY A 526 17.09 20.31 23.43
C GLY A 526 17.84 19.15 24.10
N ILE A 527 17.16 18.39 24.98
CA ILE A 527 17.72 17.19 25.59
C ILE A 527 17.30 15.98 24.76
N VAL A 528 18.27 15.35 24.11
CA VAL A 528 18.03 14.31 23.10
C VAL A 528 18.74 13.01 23.49
N PHE A 529 18.02 11.91 23.45
CA PHE A 529 18.57 10.56 23.59
C PHE A 529 18.75 9.90 22.22
N LYS A 530 19.83 9.15 22.04
CA LYS A 530 20.11 8.33 20.84
C LYS A 530 20.59 6.93 21.25
N PRO A 531 20.37 5.89 20.43
CA PRO A 531 20.85 4.54 20.75
C PRO A 531 22.38 4.45 20.68
N GLY A 532 23.02 4.12 21.80
CA GLY A 532 24.45 3.88 21.92
C GLY A 532 24.90 2.49 21.46
N PRO A 533 26.21 2.23 21.42
CA PRO A 533 26.74 0.86 21.28
C PRO A 533 26.36 0.01 22.51
N ASN A 534 26.26 -1.32 22.35
CA ASN A 534 26.00 -2.25 23.46
C ASN A 534 24.73 -1.96 24.30
N ASP A 535 23.65 -1.52 23.64
CA ASP A 535 22.35 -1.19 24.25
C ASP A 535 22.41 -0.07 25.31
N THR A 536 23.39 0.83 25.21
CA THR A 536 23.47 2.03 26.06
C THR A 536 22.69 3.19 25.47
N LEU A 537 22.48 4.22 26.29
CA LEU A 537 21.72 5.41 25.89
C LEU A 537 22.66 6.61 25.80
N LEU A 538 22.80 7.22 24.62
CA LEU A 538 23.59 8.44 24.45
C LEU A 538 22.69 9.66 24.71
N LEU A 539 23.04 10.45 25.72
CA LEU A 539 22.39 11.69 26.09
C LEU A 539 23.13 12.89 25.49
N PHE A 540 22.40 13.76 24.81
CA PHE A 540 22.86 15.05 24.30
C PHE A 540 22.09 16.17 24.98
N ASN A 541 22.77 17.25 25.35
CA ASN A 541 22.15 18.46 25.88
C ASN A 541 22.52 19.67 25.03
N GLU A 542 21.55 20.16 24.27
CA GLU A 542 21.64 21.38 23.45
C GLU A 542 20.70 22.48 24.00
N SER A 543 20.18 22.32 25.22
CA SER A 543 19.34 23.33 25.88
C SER A 543 20.09 24.07 26.99
N ALA A 544 19.43 25.09 27.55
CA ALA A 544 19.91 25.80 28.74
C ALA A 544 19.72 25.00 30.05
N CYS A 545 19.13 23.80 30.00
CA CYS A 545 18.91 22.99 31.19
C CYS A 545 20.23 22.45 31.76
N THR A 546 20.35 22.42 33.08
CA THR A 546 21.51 21.83 33.76
C THR A 546 21.25 20.35 34.01
N ILE A 547 22.16 19.49 33.59
CA ILE A 547 22.11 18.05 33.88
C ILE A 547 23.15 17.73 34.94
N GLU A 548 22.75 17.00 35.98
CA GLU A 548 23.63 16.55 37.05
C GLU A 548 23.59 15.03 37.20
N LYS A 549 24.73 14.43 37.50
CA LYS A 549 24.87 13.01 37.84
C LYS A 549 25.62 12.89 39.16
N GLY A 550 24.97 12.38 40.21
CA GLY A 550 25.57 12.30 41.55
C GLY A 550 25.96 13.66 42.13
N GLY A 551 25.19 14.71 41.86
CA GLY A 551 25.42 16.08 42.36
C GLY A 551 26.55 16.84 41.65
N ARG A 552 27.05 16.34 40.51
CA ARG A 552 28.03 17.04 39.68
C ARG A 552 27.46 17.30 38.30
N VAL A 553 27.80 18.46 37.73
CA VAL A 553 27.40 18.84 36.36
C VAL A 553 27.86 17.76 35.37
N PHE A 554 26.90 17.25 34.60
CA PHE A 554 27.06 16.22 33.59
C PHE A 554 26.98 16.86 32.21
N ASP A 555 28.10 17.44 31.76
CA ASP A 555 28.18 18.09 30.45
C ASP A 555 27.95 17.09 29.31
N ALA A 556 26.78 17.16 28.67
CA ALA A 556 26.38 16.27 27.59
C ALA A 556 26.38 16.96 26.22
N ALA A 557 27.08 18.09 26.04
CA ALA A 557 27.07 18.84 24.77
C ALA A 557 27.59 18.02 23.58
N LYS A 558 28.58 17.14 23.79
CA LYS A 558 29.13 16.24 22.75
C LYS A 558 28.52 14.83 22.73
N GLY A 559 27.46 14.60 23.51
CA GLY A 559 26.90 13.27 23.74
C GLY A 559 27.68 12.51 24.81
N LYS A 560 27.00 12.07 25.86
CA LYS A 560 27.57 11.20 26.90
C LYS A 560 26.73 9.95 27.08
N GLU A 561 27.41 8.85 27.38
CA GLU A 561 26.77 7.57 27.62
C GLU A 561 26.13 7.50 29.01
N LEU A 562 24.86 7.06 29.04
CA LEU A 562 24.15 6.61 30.22
C LEU A 562 24.11 5.08 30.21
N LYS A 563 24.67 4.51 31.27
CA LYS A 563 24.72 3.06 31.53
C LYS A 563 23.50 2.62 32.33
N LYS A 564 23.27 1.31 32.39
CA LYS A 564 22.21 0.73 33.21
C LYS A 564 22.32 1.21 34.66
N ASN A 565 21.19 1.63 35.23
CA ASN A 565 21.02 2.20 36.57
C ASN A 565 21.68 3.57 36.77
N ASP A 566 22.14 4.22 35.70
CA ASP A 566 22.55 5.61 35.82
C ASP A 566 21.34 6.50 36.12
N ARG A 567 21.51 7.35 37.13
CA ARG A 567 20.53 8.35 37.53
C ARG A 567 21.08 9.75 37.25
N ILE A 568 20.28 10.55 36.58
CA ILE A 568 20.58 11.95 36.32
C ILE A 568 19.42 12.83 36.76
N ARG A 569 19.72 14.08 37.10
CA ARG A 569 18.74 15.13 37.37
C ARG A 569 18.88 16.20 36.31
N VAL A 570 17.76 16.64 35.76
CA VAL A 570 17.68 17.76 34.82
C VAL A 570 16.94 18.89 35.52
N THR A 571 17.61 20.03 35.71
CA THR A 571 16.99 21.24 36.25
C THR A 571 16.53 22.13 35.10
N VAL A 572 15.27 22.56 35.14
CA VAL A 572 14.67 23.40 34.09
C VAL A 572 14.67 24.87 34.55
N PRO A 573 15.44 25.78 33.89
CA PRO A 573 15.76 27.12 34.40
C PRO A 573 14.59 28.06 34.72
N ASN A 574 13.38 27.83 34.21
CA ASN A 574 12.27 28.81 34.30
C ASN A 574 10.98 28.30 34.96
N ILE A 575 10.94 27.05 35.43
CA ILE A 575 9.71 26.47 36.01
C ILE A 575 9.90 25.90 37.42
N GLN A 576 11.05 26.14 38.05
CA GLN A 576 11.41 25.64 39.40
C GLN A 576 11.13 24.15 39.61
N LYS A 577 11.21 23.35 38.54
CA LYS A 577 11.04 21.89 38.59
C LYS A 577 12.32 21.20 38.14
N SER A 578 12.60 20.04 38.73
CA SER A 578 13.62 19.13 38.23
C SER A 578 13.02 17.79 37.79
N VAL A 579 13.63 17.21 36.77
CA VAL A 579 13.25 15.90 36.21
C VAL A 579 14.36 14.91 36.53
N SER A 580 14.06 13.94 37.37
CA SER A 580 14.96 12.81 37.66
C SER A 580 14.71 11.70 36.65
N LEU A 581 15.79 11.17 36.08
CA LEU A 581 15.77 10.14 35.07
C LEU A 581 16.67 8.98 35.50
N GLU A 582 16.12 7.77 35.48
CA GLU A 582 16.87 6.54 35.70
C GLU A 582 16.75 5.63 34.48
N TYR A 583 17.89 5.22 33.92
CA TYR A 583 17.90 4.30 32.79
C TYR A 583 17.91 2.85 33.26
N LEU A 584 16.84 2.12 32.96
CA LEU A 584 16.71 0.69 33.22
C LEU A 584 16.81 -0.07 31.90
N LYS A 585 17.63 -1.12 31.87
CA LYS A 585 17.74 -2.01 30.72
C LYS A 585 16.66 -3.09 30.76
#